data_AF-G8DRC4-F1
#
_entry.id   AF-G8DRC4-F1
#
_cell.length_a   1.000
_cell.length_b   1.000
_cell.length_c   1.000
_cell.angle_alpha   90.00
_cell.angle_beta   90.00
_cell.angle_gamma   90.00
#
_symmetry.space_group_name_H-M   'P 1'
#
loop_
_entity.id
_entity.type
_entity.pdbx_description
1 polymer ?
#
loop_
_entity_poly.entity_id
_entity_poly.type
_entity_poly.pdbx_seq_one_letter_code
_entity_poly.pdbx_strand_id
1 'polypeptide(L)' 'MTKRLLRLPDVIKKVGFKKSWIYQHINQGTFPRQIKLGDRSVVWLESEIDDWIEQHLLQR' A
#
# COMPACT_ATOMS: atom_id res chain seq x y z
N MET A 1 19.06 -0.62 -9.55
CA MET A 1 17.67 -0.24 -9.22
C MET A 1 17.41 -0.56 -7.76
N THR A 2 17.00 0.44 -6.97
CA THR A 2 16.81 0.30 -5.52
C THR A 2 15.32 0.13 -5.23
N LYS A 3 14.91 -1.02 -4.69
CA LYS A 3 13.52 -1.23 -4.27
C LYS A 3 13.28 -0.48 -2.96
N ARG A 4 12.38 0.50 -2.96
CA ARG A 4 11.98 1.23 -1.76
C ARG A 4 10.82 0.52 -1.08
N LEU A 5 10.92 0.42 0.25
CA LEU A 5 9.87 -0.12 1.10
C LEU A 5 9.17 1.03 1.82
N LEU A 6 7.84 1.02 1.78
CA LEU A 6 7.00 1.98 2.48
C LEU A 6 6.44 1.36 3.76
N ARG A 7 6.48 2.10 4.87
CA ARG A 7 5.70 1.72 6.06
C ARG A 7 4.30 2.30 5.97
N LEU A 8 3.40 1.82 6.82
CA LEU A 8 2.01 2.27 6.86
C LEU A 8 1.84 3.81 6.89
N PRO A 9 2.62 4.60 7.65
CA PRO A 9 2.49 6.06 7.61
C PRO A 9 2.82 6.66 6.24
N ASP A 10 3.79 6.10 5.51
CA ASP A 10 4.16 6.57 4.17
C ASP A 10 3.09 6.19 3.15
N VAL A 11 2.55 4.96 3.25
CA VAL A 11 1.42 4.52 2.43
C VAL A 11 0.21 5.43 2.63
N ILE A 12 -0.16 5.73 3.87
CA ILE A 12 -1.25 6.66 4.21
C ILE A 12 -1.04 8.03 3.56
N LYS A 13 0.18 8.58 3.65
CA LYS A 13 0.51 9.86 3.02
C LYS A 13 0.42 9.81 1.49
N LYS A 14 0.80 8.68 0.89
CA LYS A 14 0.86 8.50 -0.57
C LYS A 14 -0.52 8.31 -1.20
N VAL A 15 -1.38 7.49 -0.59
CA VAL A 15 -2.73 7.19 -1.12
C VAL A 15 -3.83 8.09 -0.56
N GLY A 16 -3.55 8.84 0.52
CA GLY A 16 -4.50 9.76 1.15
C GLY A 16 -5.58 9.09 2.01
N PHE A 17 -5.53 7.76 2.19
CA PHE A 17 -6.52 7.02 2.96
C PHE A 17 -6.14 6.86 4.42
N LYS A 18 -7.17 6.79 5.27
CA LYS A 18 -7.02 6.39 6.65
C LYS A 18 -6.64 4.92 6.74
N LYS A 19 -5.88 4.58 7.80
CA LYS A 19 -5.46 3.22 8.14
C LYS A 19 -6.58 2.18 8.01
N SER A 20 -7.76 2.45 8.59
CA SER A 20 -8.89 1.52 8.58
C SER A 20 -9.35 1.17 7.17
N TRP A 21 -9.37 2.16 6.28
CA TRP A 21 -9.78 1.98 4.89
C TRP A 21 -8.75 1.11 4.14
N ILE A 22 -7.46 1.36 4.35
CA ILE A 22 -6.39 0.51 3.79
C ILE A 22 -6.60 -0.96 4.18
N TYR A 23 -6.82 -1.25 5.48
CA TYR A 23 -7.07 -2.63 5.91
C TYR A 23 -8.39 -3.21 5.37
N GLN A 24 -9.43 -2.39 5.22
CA GLN A 24 -10.67 -2.83 4.60
C GLN A 24 -10.45 -3.23 3.14
N HIS A 25 -9.74 -2.43 2.36
CA HIS A 25 -9.44 -2.75 0.96
C HIS A 25 -8.48 -3.95 0.83
N ILE A 26 -7.53 -4.11 1.75
CA ILE A 26 -6.69 -5.32 1.83
C ILE A 26 -7.56 -6.56 2.06
N ASN A 27 -8.54 -6.50 2.96
CA ASN A 27 -9.48 -7.60 3.22
C ASN A 27 -10.39 -7.88 2.02
N GLN A 28 -10.78 -6.84 1.27
CA GLN A 28 -11.55 -6.96 0.03
C GLN A 28 -10.69 -7.43 -1.16
N GLY A 29 -9.36 -7.53 -1.01
CA GLY A 29 -8.45 -7.89 -2.10
C GLY A 29 -8.24 -6.80 -3.14
N THR A 30 -8.67 -5.55 -2.85
CA THR A 30 -8.58 -4.41 -3.78
C THR A 30 -7.38 -3.50 -3.49
N PHE A 31 -6.54 -3.83 -2.51
CA PHE A 31 -5.31 -3.09 -2.19
C PHE A 31 -4.13 -4.04 -1.98
N PRO A 32 -2.89 -3.65 -2.34
CA PRO A 32 -1.69 -4.49 -2.17
C PRO A 32 -1.52 -5.01 -0.74
N ARG A 33 -1.26 -6.30 -0.60
CA ARG A 33 -1.05 -6.92 0.70
C ARG A 33 0.30 -6.51 1.28
N GLN A 34 0.33 -6.28 2.58
CA GLN A 34 1.54 -5.94 3.29
C GLN A 34 2.50 -7.13 3.39
N ILE A 35 3.79 -6.86 3.20
CA ILE A 35 4.88 -7.80 3.41
C ILE A 35 5.31 -7.72 4.88
N LYS A 36 5.35 -8.85 5.57
CA LYS A 36 5.86 -8.93 6.94
C LYS A 36 7.39 -8.93 6.89
N LEU A 37 8.02 -7.91 7.48
CA LEU A 37 9.49 -7.81 7.63
C LEU A 37 9.94 -8.32 9.01
N GLY A 38 9.03 -8.39 9.98
CA GLY A 38 9.25 -8.98 11.30
C GLY A 38 7.96 -8.97 12.12
N ASP A 39 8.02 -9.44 13.36
CA ASP A 39 6.83 -9.67 14.22
C ASP A 39 5.93 -8.45 14.40
N ARG A 40 6.52 -7.24 14.40
CA ARG A 40 5.80 -5.97 14.57
C ARG A 40 6.00 -5.01 13.40
N SER A 41 6.59 -5.47 12.30
CA SER A 41 6.98 -4.61 11.17
C SER A 41 6.39 -5.13 9.87
N VAL A 42 5.55 -4.30 9.24
CA VAL A 42 4.97 -4.53 7.93
C VAL A 42 5.31 -3.41 6.99
N VAL A 43 5.52 -3.76 5.72
CA VAL A 43 5.94 -2.85 4.66
C VAL A 43 5.21 -3.17 3.36
N TRP A 44 5.23 -2.22 2.44
CA TRP A 44 4.76 -2.39 1.07
C TRP A 44 5.91 -2.05 0.12
N LEU A 45 5.94 -2.68 -1.05
CA LEU A 45 6.82 -2.20 -2.12
C LEU A 45 6.25 -0.89 -2.66
N GLU A 46 7.11 0.11 -2.83
CA GLU A 46 6.68 1.39 -3.38
C GLU A 46 6.04 1.23 -4.77
N SER A 47 6.63 0.38 -5.63
CA SER A 47 6.11 0.11 -6.97
C SER A 47 4.70 -0.50 -6.95
N GLU A 48 4.39 -1.41 -6.01
CA GLU A 48 3.05 -2.01 -5.93
C GLU A 48 1.99 -0.97 -5.56
N ILE A 49 2.36 0.02 -4.73
CA ILE A 49 1.45 1.12 -4.39
C ILE A 49 1.30 2.07 -5.58
N ASP A 50 2.37 2.36 -6.31
CA ASP A 50 2.32 3.19 -7.52
C ASP A 50 1.47 2.57 -8.62
N ASP A 51 1.67 1.27 -8.91
CA ASP A 51 0.88 0.52 -9.87
C ASP A 51 -0.61 0.52 -9.48
N TRP A 52 -0.91 0.37 -8.18
CA TRP A 52 -2.27 0.43 -7.66
C TRP A 52 -2.92 1.81 -7.85
N ILE A 53 -2.16 2.91 -7.62
CA ILE A 53 -2.62 4.28 -7.84
C ILE A 53 -2.92 4.48 -9.34
N GLU A 54 -2.01 4.07 -10.21
CA GLU A 54 -2.16 4.22 -11.66
C GLU A 54 -3.40 3.46 -12.17
N GLN A 55 -3.62 2.23 -11.70
CA GLN A 55 -4.83 1.46 -12.02
C GLN A 55 -6.11 2.18 -11.60
N HIS A 56 -6.13 2.86 -10.45
CA HIS A 56 -7.30 3.62 -10.00
C HIS A 56 -7.51 4.92 -10.80
N LEU A 57 -6.42 5.56 -11.24
CA LEU A 57 -6.51 6.75 -12.09
C LEU A 57 -7.02 6.41 -13.49
N LEU A 58 -6.65 5.24 -14.04
CA LEU A 58 -7.11 4.77 -15.35
C LEU A 58 -8.58 4.32 -15.35
N GLN A 59 -9.15 4.02 -14.19
CA GLN A 59 -10.57 3.67 -14.04
C GLN A 59 -11.49 4.89 -13.93
N ARG A 60 -10.94 6.11 -14.00
CA ARG A 60 -11.69 7.38 -14.03
C ARG A 60 -12.10 7.75 -15.46
#